data_AF-A0A6M2CBQ0-F1
#
_entry.id   AF-A0A6M2CBQ0-F1
#
_cell.length_a   1.000
_cell.length_b   1.000
_cell.length_c   1.000
_cell.angle_alpha   90.00
_cell.angle_beta   90.00
_cell.angle_gamma   90.00
#
_symmetry.space_group_name_H-M   'P 1'
#
loop_
_entity.id
_entity.type
_entity.pdbx_description
1 polymer ?
#
loop_
_entity_poly.entity_id
_entity_poly.type
_entity_poly.pdbx_seq_one_letter_code
_entity_poly.pdbx_strand_id
1 'polypeptide(L)' 'MNTYLSVTAQKSNDVMKLLTIFSAFFLPLTFIVGVYGMNFDFMPELRWKYGYLYVIIFMVILSVLIFIWFKRKKIL' A
#
# COMPACT_ATOMS: atom_id res chain seq x y z
N MET A 1 36.46 -1.35 13.72
CA MET A 1 35.90 -2.23 12.67
C MET A 1 34.40 -2.45 12.84
N ASN A 2 33.92 -2.93 14.00
CA ASN A 2 32.49 -3.24 14.23
C ASN A 2 31.56 -2.03 14.08
N THR A 3 31.95 -0.84 14.52
CA THR A 3 31.14 0.39 14.41
C THR A 3 30.89 0.82 12.96
N TYR A 4 31.85 0.65 12.05
CA TYR A 4 31.70 0.97 10.62
C TYR A 4 30.72 0.02 9.92
N LEU A 5 30.76 -1.27 10.28
CA LEU A 5 29.81 -2.27 9.79
C LEU A 5 28.41 -1.97 10.34
N SER A 6 28.28 -1.61 11.62
CA SER A 6 27.00 -1.22 12.22
C SER A 6 26.39 0.02 11.56
N VAL A 7 27.17 1.07 11.27
CA VAL A 7 26.67 2.28 10.58
C VAL A 7 26.21 1.97 9.15
N THR A 8 26.95 1.14 8.43
CA THR A 8 26.57 0.70 7.07
C THR A 8 25.32 -0.16 7.09
N ALA A 9 25.21 -1.10 8.04
CA ALA A 9 24.03 -1.93 8.24
C ALA A 9 22.80 -1.09 8.64
N GLN A 10 22.98 -0.06 9.46
CA GLN A 10 21.90 0.85 9.87
C GLN A 10 21.34 1.62 8.67
N LYS A 11 22.21 2.18 7.81
CA LYS A 11 21.79 2.83 6.56
C LYS A 11 21.02 1.89 5.63
N SER A 12 21.48 0.64 5.50
CA SER A 12 20.79 -0.37 4.68
C SER A 12 19.40 -0.70 5.26
N ASN A 13 19.31 -0.84 6.59
CA ASN A 13 18.04 -1.05 7.29
C ASN A 13 17.06 0.12 7.08
N ASP A 14 17.53 1.37 7.09
CA ASP A 14 16.69 2.54 6.83
C ASP A 14 16.14 2.55 5.40
N VAL A 15 16.95 2.19 4.41
CA VAL A 15 16.51 2.07 3.00
C VAL A 15 15.47 0.96 2.85
N MET A 16 15.72 -0.22 3.44
CA MET A 16 14.76 -1.33 3.45
C MET A 16 13.45 -0.96 4.14
N LYS A 17 13.52 -0.19 5.23
CA LYS A 17 12.36 0.31 5.96
C LYS A 17 11.53 1.24 5.09
N LEU A 18 12.16 2.21 4.41
CA LEU A 18 11.50 3.10 3.47
C LEU A 18 10.83 2.32 2.34
N LEU A 19 11.54 1.40 1.69
CA LEU A 19 10.98 0.60 0.60
C LEU A 19 9.79 -0.27 1.06
N THR A 20 9.88 -0.85 2.25
CA THR A 20 8.78 -1.64 2.85
C THR A 20 7.56 -0.78 3.12
N ILE A 21 7.75 0.44 3.63
CA ILE A 21 6.66 1.40 3.84
C ILE A 21 5.99 1.72 2.51
N PHE A 22 6.76 2.09 1.47
CA PHE A 22 6.21 2.34 0.13
C PHE A 22 5.43 1.13 -0.40
N SER A 23 6.05 -0.05 -0.43
CA SER A 23 5.43 -1.27 -0.93
C SER A 23 4.14 -1.63 -0.19
N ALA A 24 4.06 -1.43 1.13
CA ALA A 24 2.88 -1.72 1.92
C ALA A 24 1.65 -0.88 1.51
N PHE A 25 1.85 0.35 1.00
CA PHE A 25 0.78 1.17 0.43
C PHE A 25 0.46 0.75 -1.01
N PHE A 26 1.50 0.58 -1.84
CA PHE A 26 1.34 0.35 -3.26
C PHE A 26 0.78 -1.04 -3.61
N LEU A 27 1.16 -2.11 -2.91
CA LEU A 27 0.69 -3.48 -3.17
C LEU A 27 -0.84 -3.61 -3.17
N PRO A 28 -1.57 -3.26 -2.08
CA PRO A 28 -3.02 -3.43 -2.05
C PRO A 28 -3.73 -2.48 -3.02
N LEU A 29 -3.23 -1.25 -3.19
CA LEU A 29 -3.77 -0.32 -4.19
C LEU A 29 -3.64 -0.87 -5.60
N THR A 30 -2.46 -1.38 -5.95
CA THR A 30 -2.17 -1.94 -7.29
C THR A 30 -2.95 -3.22 -7.52
N PHE A 31 -3.15 -4.04 -6.49
CA PHE A 31 -3.99 -5.24 -6.57
C PHE A 31 -5.43 -4.87 -6.92
N ILE A 32 -6.02 -3.88 -6.24
CA ILE A 32 -7.39 -3.45 -6.53
C ILE A 32 -7.48 -2.85 -7.94
N VAL A 33 -6.55 -1.96 -8.32
CA VAL A 33 -6.49 -1.41 -9.70
C VAL A 33 -6.34 -2.53 -10.73
N GLY A 34 -5.51 -3.54 -10.47
CA GLY A 34 -5.34 -4.70 -11.33
C GLY A 34 -6.62 -5.49 -11.52
N VAL A 35 -7.33 -5.81 -10.42
CA VAL A 35 -8.61 -6.51 -10.46
C VAL A 35 -9.66 -5.71 -11.24
N TYR A 36 -9.78 -4.40 -11.00
CA TYR A 36 -10.72 -3.53 -11.72
C TYR A 36 -10.28 -3.17 -13.15
N GLY A 37 -9.00 -3.33 -13.48
CA GLY A 37 -8.44 -3.12 -14.81
C GLY A 37 -8.49 -4.36 -15.71
N MET A 38 -8.83 -5.53 -15.15
CA MET A 38 -9.09 -6.73 -15.94
C MET A 38 -10.39 -6.54 -16.75
N ASN A 39 -10.37 -6.92 -18.03
CA ASN A 39 -11.51 -6.84 -18.97
C ASN A 39 -12.63 -7.83 -18.56
N PHE A 40 -13.27 -7.61 -17.41
CA PHE A 40 -14.46 -8.34 -17.01
C PHE A 40 -15.68 -7.69 -17.66
N ASP A 41 -16.16 -8.30 -18.74
CA ASP A 41 -17.39 -7.95 -19.48
C ASP A 41 -18.65 -7.97 -18.57
N PHE A 42 -18.57 -8.63 -17.40
CA PHE A 42 -19.66 -8.84 -16.47
C PHE A 42 -19.27 -8.50 -15.02
N MET A 43 -18.93 -7.24 -14.73
CA MET A 43 -18.87 -6.73 -13.36
C MET A 43 -20.23 -6.08 -12.98
N PRO A 44 -21.09 -6.73 -12.18
CA PRO A 44 -22.38 -6.16 -11.76
C PRO A 44 -22.23 -4.84 -10.97
N GLU A 45 -21.06 -4.61 -10.36
CA GLU A 45 -20.68 -3.38 -9.65
C GLU A 45 -20.47 -2.18 -10.61
N LEU A 46 -20.11 -2.42 -11.88
CA LEU A 46 -19.86 -1.38 -12.89
C LEU A 46 -21.17 -0.81 -13.47
N ARG A 47 -22.26 -1.59 -13.43
CA ARG A 47 -23.61 -1.12 -13.82
C ARG A 47 -24.22 -0.17 -12.80
N TRP A 48 -23.66 -0.07 -11.60
CA TRP A 48 -24.04 0.94 -10.62
C TRP A 48 -23.32 2.25 -10.91
N LYS A 49 -24.11 3.32 -11.07
CA LYS A 49 -23.64 4.69 -11.35
C LYS A 49 -22.59 5.20 -10.35
N TYR A 50 -22.54 4.59 -9.16
CA TYR A 50 -21.61 4.93 -8.06
C TYR A 50 -20.59 3.83 -7.73
N GLY A 51 -20.54 2.72 -8.46
CA GLY A 51 -19.61 1.61 -8.17
C GLY A 51 -18.15 2.06 -8.21
N TYR A 52 -17.78 2.82 -9.24
CA TYR A 52 -16.45 3.42 -9.35
C TYR A 52 -16.10 4.34 -8.17
N LEU A 53 -17.07 5.14 -7.70
CA LEU A 53 -16.88 6.04 -6.55
C LEU A 53 -16.67 5.24 -5.25
N TYR A 54 -17.42 4.16 -5.05
CA TYR A 54 -17.29 3.27 -3.90
C TYR A 54 -15.91 2.62 -3.84
N VAL A 55 -15.38 2.19 -4.98
CA VAL A 55 -14.04 1.58 -5.08
C VAL A 55 -12.95 2.58 -4.72
N ILE A 56 -13.05 3.82 -5.21
CA ILE A 56 -12.12 4.89 -4.84
C ILE A 56 -12.19 5.17 -3.35
N ILE A 57 -13.40 5.31 -2.78
CA ILE A 57 -13.57 5.52 -1.34
C ILE A 57 -12.97 4.35 -0.54
N PHE A 58 -13.18 3.12 -1.00
CA PHE A 58 -12.62 1.92 -0.38
C PHE A 58 -11.08 1.92 -0.44
N MET A 59 -10.48 2.24 -1.59
CA MET A 59 -9.02 2.38 -1.74
C MET A 59 -8.43 3.44 -0.80
N VAL A 60 -9.11 4.59 -0.64
CA VAL A 60 -8.70 5.67 0.27
C VAL A 60 -8.81 5.20 1.73
N ILE A 61 -9.92 4.57 2.11
CA ILE A 61 -10.11 4.02 3.47
C ILE A 61 -9.04 2.97 3.78
N LEU A 62 -8.75 2.07 2.83
CA LEU A 62 -7.74 1.03 3.01
C LEU A 62 -6.35 1.64 3.21
N SER A 63 -6.00 2.67 2.41
CA SER A 63 -4.74 3.40 2.54
C SER A 63 -4.62 4.08 3.90
N VAL A 64 -5.71 4.70 4.39
CA VAL A 64 -5.75 5.34 5.72
C VAL A 64 -5.65 4.31 6.84
N LEU A 65 -6.30 3.15 6.71
CA LEU A 65 -6.20 2.05 7.68
C LEU A 65 -4.76 1.53 7.78
N ILE A 66 -4.10 1.32 6.65
CA ILE A 66 -2.69 0.89 6.60
C ILE A 66 -1.80 1.96 7.24
N PHE A 67 -2.04 3.24 6.95
CA PHE A 67 -1.30 4.35 7.56
C PHE A 67 -1.48 4.39 9.08
N ILE A 68 -2.70 4.28 9.58
CA ILE A 68 -3.00 4.25 11.02
C ILE A 68 -2.33 3.04 11.67
N TRP A 69 -2.39 1.87 11.04
CA TRP A 69 -1.76 0.66 11.57
C TRP A 69 -0.24 0.79 11.64
N PHE A 70 0.40 1.32 10.60
CA PHE A 70 1.84 1.62 10.60
C PHE A 70 2.23 2.62 11.68
N LYS A 71 1.45 3.70 11.83
CA LYS A 71 1.65 4.71 12.88
C LYS A 71 1.51 4.10 14.28
N ARG A 72 0.51 3.24 14.50
CA ARG A 72 0.31 2.53 15.79
C ARG A 72 1.46 1.57 16.10
N LYS A 73 2.03 0.92 15.09
CA LYS A 73 3.18 0.03 15.26
C LYS A 73 4.53 0.74 15.41
N LYS A 74 4.61 2.08 15.35
CA LYS A 74 5.87 2.86 15.36
C LYS A 74 6.88 2.39 14.30
N ILE A 75 6.39 1.82 13.20
CA ILE A 75 7.25 1.42 12.08
C ILE A 75 7.55 2.66 11.22
N LEU A 76 6.61 3.60 11.15
CA LEU A 76 6.84 4.96 10.66
C LEU A 76 7.36 5.86 11.78
#